data_AF-A0A7X7C6B5-F1
#
_entry.id   AF-A0A7X7C6B5-F1
#
_cell.length_a   1.000
_cell.length_b   1.000
_cell.length_c   1.000
_cell.angle_alpha   90.00
_cell.angle_beta   90.00
_cell.angle_gamma   90.00
#
_symmetry.space_group_name_H-M   'P 1'
#
loop_
_entity.id
_entity.type
_entity.pdbx_description
1 polymer ?
#
loop_
_entity_poly.entity_id
_entity_poly.type
_entity_poly.pdbx_seq_one_letter_code
_entity_poly.pdbx_strand_id
1 'polypeptide(L)'
;ILGEAGLTIPIVYAGNRSCQDEISQIFRKYGLNGWICDNVMPKLNQLKINSARDVIKNIFLNNIVSAKGIKKIEAEISGVLLPTPAAVLKAAELLSKGYLHESGLGEIVLLDIGGATTDVYSIASGHPLRPNAFLRGLEEPFAKRTVEGDLGMRFSALGILKNLSEEDLQLYLEQGIDLAAELEYRSRNVSDLPKSPREVEIDRVIGEICADMAFSRHVGTMETIYTPLGVMYYQTGKDLTNVHYVIGTGGVIIYDEHSKDILKKVVFNPAKPLELRPKDPLFMLDYDYILSAMGLLSFDHPEIALRIMKKRIGLIK
;
A
#
# COMPACT_ATOMS: atom_id res chain seq x y z
N ILE A 1 -9.36 18.73 26.00
CA ILE A 1 -8.18 18.66 25.10
C ILE A 1 -8.51 19.05 23.66
N LEU A 2 -8.95 18.15 22.76
CA LEU A 2 -9.15 18.52 21.33
C LEU A 2 -10.16 19.67 21.13
N GLY A 3 -11.25 19.68 21.91
CA GLY A 3 -12.24 20.76 21.89
C GLY A 3 -11.71 22.12 22.34
N GLU A 4 -10.78 22.14 23.30
CA GLU A 4 -10.18 23.38 23.83
C GLU A 4 -9.07 23.91 22.92
N ALA A 5 -8.48 23.03 22.09
CA ALA A 5 -7.40 23.38 21.18
C ALA A 5 -7.87 24.19 19.94
N GLY A 6 -9.18 24.40 19.75
CA GLY A 6 -9.71 25.22 18.65
C GLY A 6 -9.41 24.65 17.26
N LEU A 7 -9.29 23.32 17.15
CA LEU A 7 -8.92 22.65 15.92
C LEU A 7 -10.01 22.76 14.85
N THR A 8 -9.63 23.13 13.63
CA THR A 8 -10.51 23.21 12.45
C THR A 8 -10.43 21.97 11.55
N ILE A 9 -9.57 21.01 11.90
CA ILE A 9 -9.38 19.77 11.15
C ILE A 9 -10.54 18.79 11.37
N PRO A 10 -10.85 17.92 10.39
CA PRO A 10 -11.83 16.84 10.57
C PRO A 10 -11.39 15.86 11.67
N ILE A 11 -12.33 15.47 12.53
CA ILE A 11 -12.13 14.47 13.59
C ILE A 11 -13.10 13.31 13.36
N VAL A 12 -12.60 12.09 13.19
CA VAL A 12 -13.43 10.89 13.01
C VAL A 12 -13.45 10.07 14.29
N TYR A 13 -14.63 9.78 14.81
CA TYR A 13 -14.85 8.86 15.91
C TYR A 13 -15.39 7.53 15.39
N ALA A 14 -14.69 6.44 15.70
CA ALA A 14 -15.01 5.09 15.27
C ALA A 14 -14.97 4.09 16.45
N GLY A 15 -15.41 4.54 17.63
CA GLY A 15 -15.35 3.77 18.88
C GLY A 15 -16.69 3.16 19.31
N ASN A 16 -16.77 2.81 20.58
CA ASN A 16 -17.94 2.16 21.19
C ASN A 16 -19.23 2.95 20.97
N ARG A 17 -20.28 2.26 20.52
CA ARG A 17 -21.59 2.87 20.25
C ARG A 17 -22.17 3.59 21.47
N SER A 18 -21.94 3.06 22.67
CA SER A 18 -22.39 3.65 23.94
C SER A 18 -21.84 5.06 24.22
N CYS A 19 -20.72 5.43 23.59
CA CYS A 19 -20.10 6.74 23.78
C CYS A 19 -20.46 7.73 22.65
N GLN A 20 -21.16 7.31 21.59
CA GLN A 20 -21.42 8.16 20.43
C GLN A 20 -22.27 9.40 20.76
N ASP A 21 -23.23 9.27 21.68
CA ASP A 21 -24.07 10.39 22.11
C ASP A 21 -23.24 11.46 22.85
N GLU A 22 -22.37 11.03 23.76
CA GLU A 22 -21.46 11.91 24.49
C GLU A 22 -20.47 12.60 23.53
N ILE A 23 -19.86 11.84 22.62
CA ILE A 23 -18.96 12.39 21.60
C ILE A 23 -19.69 13.40 20.71
N SER A 24 -20.93 13.14 20.31
CA SER A 24 -21.77 14.07 19.55
C SER A 24 -22.05 15.37 20.33
N GLN A 25 -22.23 15.28 21.65
CA GLN A 25 -22.38 16.45 22.50
C GLN A 25 -21.09 17.25 22.60
N ILE A 26 -19.93 16.59 22.72
CA ILE A 26 -18.62 17.23 22.74
C ILE A 26 -18.36 17.97 21.40
N PHE A 27 -18.63 17.33 20.27
CA PHE A 27 -18.48 17.97 18.96
C PHE A 27 -19.34 19.22 18.83
N ARG A 28 -20.60 19.18 19.27
CA ARG A 28 -21.49 20.35 19.26
C ARG A 28 -21.04 21.45 20.23
N LYS A 29 -20.66 21.08 21.45
CA LYS A 29 -20.24 22.02 22.51
C LYS A 29 -19.03 22.85 22.09
N TYR A 30 -18.06 22.24 21.42
CA TYR A 30 -16.81 22.89 21.01
C TYR A 30 -16.78 23.29 19.53
N GLY A 31 -17.87 23.09 18.78
CA GLY A 31 -17.93 23.43 17.35
C GLY A 31 -16.94 22.66 16.48
N LEU A 32 -16.61 21.42 16.85
CA LEU A 32 -15.63 20.60 16.14
C LEU A 32 -16.21 20.04 14.84
N ASN A 33 -15.37 19.92 13.81
CA ASN A 33 -15.68 19.23 12.55
C ASN A 33 -15.64 17.70 12.76
N GLY A 34 -16.61 17.20 13.53
CA GLY A 34 -16.67 15.82 13.99
C GLY A 34 -17.52 14.91 13.11
N TRP A 35 -17.04 13.71 12.85
CA TRP A 35 -17.69 12.66 12.08
C TRP A 35 -17.76 11.39 12.92
N ILE A 36 -18.91 10.71 12.92
CA ILE A 36 -19.11 9.46 13.65
C ILE A 36 -19.37 8.35 12.64
N CYS A 37 -18.75 7.20 12.85
CA CYS A 37 -18.94 6.01 12.04
C CYS A 37 -19.09 4.77 12.94
N ASP A 38 -19.31 3.61 12.32
CA ASP A 38 -19.37 2.35 13.06
C ASP A 38 -18.07 2.11 13.82
N ASN A 39 -18.17 1.38 14.94
CA ASN A 39 -17.00 0.91 15.68
C ASN A 39 -16.09 0.09 14.73
N VAL A 40 -14.80 0.47 14.63
CA VAL A 40 -13.82 -0.28 13.81
C VAL A 40 -13.47 -1.63 14.40
N MET A 41 -13.75 -1.86 15.69
CA MET A 41 -13.57 -3.13 16.38
C MET A 41 -14.78 -3.41 17.29
N PRO A 42 -15.94 -3.79 16.71
CA PRO A 42 -17.16 -4.00 17.48
C PRO A 42 -17.08 -5.24 18.37
N LYS A 43 -16.19 -6.18 18.06
CA LYS A 43 -15.83 -7.33 18.90
C LYS A 43 -14.31 -7.38 19.02
N LEU A 44 -13.81 -7.87 20.16
CA LEU A 44 -12.38 -8.02 20.39
C LEU A 44 -11.75 -8.85 19.24
N ASN A 45 -10.68 -8.33 18.66
CA ASN A 45 -9.95 -8.91 17.53
C ASN A 45 -10.70 -9.02 16.19
N GLN A 46 -11.90 -8.43 16.05
CA GLN A 46 -12.63 -8.40 14.78
C GLN A 46 -12.71 -6.98 14.24
N LEU A 47 -12.05 -6.72 13.12
CA LEU A 47 -12.05 -5.41 12.46
C LEU A 47 -13.27 -5.22 11.53
N LYS A 48 -13.94 -4.07 11.63
CA LYS A 48 -15.01 -3.61 10.73
C LYS A 48 -14.71 -2.20 10.21
N ILE A 49 -13.84 -2.13 9.20
CA ILE A 49 -13.22 -0.87 8.75
C ILE A 49 -13.97 -0.10 7.66
N ASN A 50 -14.97 -0.70 7.02
CA ASN A 50 -15.63 -0.10 5.85
C ASN A 50 -16.29 1.25 6.16
N SER A 51 -17.04 1.34 7.27
CA SER A 51 -17.72 2.59 7.66
C SER A 51 -16.74 3.74 7.92
N ALA A 52 -15.64 3.47 8.63
CA ALA A 52 -14.59 4.46 8.87
C ALA A 52 -13.89 4.86 7.57
N ARG A 53 -13.58 3.89 6.69
CA ARG A 53 -12.99 4.15 5.38
C ARG A 53 -13.88 5.03 4.51
N ASP A 54 -15.19 4.78 4.49
CA ASP A 54 -16.15 5.57 3.72
C ASP A 54 -16.25 7.01 4.24
N VAL A 55 -16.28 7.21 5.56
CA VAL A 55 -16.25 8.55 6.16
C VAL A 55 -14.96 9.28 5.83
N ILE A 56 -13.80 8.65 5.98
CA ILE A 56 -12.50 9.25 5.64
C ILE A 56 -12.42 9.57 4.15
N LYS A 57 -12.90 8.67 3.28
CA LYS A 57 -13.00 8.89 1.84
C LYS A 57 -13.86 10.11 1.54
N ASN A 58 -15.02 10.24 2.16
CA ASN A 58 -15.92 11.37 1.95
C ASN A 58 -15.31 12.69 2.44
N ILE A 59 -14.62 12.70 3.58
CA ILE A 59 -13.87 13.86 4.07
C ILE A 59 -12.80 14.28 3.06
N PHE A 60 -12.02 13.32 2.57
CA PHE A 60 -10.96 13.55 1.59
C PHE A 60 -11.51 14.11 0.27
N LEU A 61 -12.58 13.50 -0.26
CA LEU A 61 -13.25 13.98 -1.47
C LEU A 61 -13.80 15.39 -1.24
N ASN A 62 -14.54 15.64 -0.16
CA ASN A 62 -15.06 16.98 0.13
C ASN A 62 -13.97 18.06 0.18
N ASN A 63 -12.80 17.73 0.72
CA ASN A 63 -11.67 18.66 0.82
C ASN A 63 -10.96 18.88 -0.54
N ILE A 64 -10.73 17.83 -1.33
CA ILE A 64 -10.07 17.95 -2.64
C ILE A 64 -10.99 18.52 -3.71
N VAL A 65 -12.24 18.07 -3.74
CA VAL A 65 -13.24 18.47 -4.74
C VAL A 65 -13.55 19.97 -4.60
N SER A 66 -13.52 20.50 -3.36
CA SER A 66 -13.62 21.95 -3.10
C SER A 66 -12.37 22.73 -3.55
N ALA A 67 -11.19 22.10 -3.58
CA ALA A 67 -9.92 22.76 -3.94
C ALA A 67 -9.62 22.75 -5.45
N LYS A 68 -10.19 21.82 -6.24
CA LYS A 68 -9.84 21.62 -7.67
C LYS A 68 -11.00 21.80 -8.66
N GLY A 69 -12.16 22.30 -8.24
CA GLY A 69 -13.31 22.54 -9.13
C GLY A 69 -14.05 21.27 -9.59
N ILE A 70 -13.75 20.11 -8.98
CA ILE A 70 -14.33 18.80 -9.34
C ILE A 70 -15.84 18.75 -9.04
N LYS A 71 -16.38 19.61 -8.15
CA LYS A 71 -17.82 19.68 -7.85
C LYS A 71 -18.69 19.92 -9.09
N LYS A 72 -18.17 20.68 -10.07
CA LYS A 72 -18.88 20.92 -11.33
C LYS A 72 -18.98 19.64 -12.17
N ILE A 73 -17.93 18.83 -12.15
CA ILE A 73 -17.82 17.59 -12.91
C ILE A 73 -18.62 16.46 -12.25
N GLU A 74 -18.68 16.41 -10.91
CA GLU A 74 -19.47 15.42 -10.16
C GLU A 74 -20.97 15.52 -10.44
N ALA A 75 -21.49 16.72 -10.68
CA ALA A 75 -22.89 16.93 -11.07
C ALA A 75 -23.21 16.48 -12.51
N GLU A 76 -22.19 16.38 -13.37
CA GLU A 76 -22.31 15.98 -14.79
C GLU A 76 -21.96 14.49 -15.02
N ILE A 77 -21.34 13.82 -14.04
CA ILE A 77 -20.95 12.41 -14.10
C ILE A 77 -21.98 11.55 -13.35
N SER A 78 -22.63 10.63 -14.06
CA SER A 78 -23.54 9.64 -13.45
C SER A 78 -22.83 8.44 -12.78
N GLY A 79 -21.48 8.44 -12.74
CA GLY A 79 -20.64 7.34 -12.27
C GLY A 79 -19.98 7.57 -10.91
N VAL A 80 -19.34 6.52 -10.37
CA VAL A 80 -18.68 6.56 -9.06
C VAL A 80 -17.33 7.27 -9.14
N LEU A 81 -17.15 8.34 -8.37
CA LEU A 81 -15.83 8.94 -8.13
C LEU A 81 -15.03 8.04 -7.18
N LEU A 82 -14.00 7.39 -7.70
CA LEU A 82 -13.14 6.48 -6.94
C LEU A 82 -11.70 7.01 -6.91
N PRO A 83 -11.10 7.22 -5.72
CA PRO A 83 -9.69 7.52 -5.62
C PRO A 83 -8.85 6.42 -6.28
N THR A 84 -7.77 6.81 -6.98
CA THR A 84 -6.88 5.88 -7.69
C THR A 84 -6.49 4.65 -6.87
N PRO A 85 -6.07 4.76 -5.59
CA PRO A 85 -5.68 3.58 -4.83
C PRO A 85 -6.83 2.62 -4.53
N ALA A 86 -8.06 3.13 -4.42
CA ALA A 86 -9.24 2.29 -4.24
C ALA A 86 -9.62 1.57 -5.56
N ALA A 87 -9.39 2.21 -6.71
CA ALA A 87 -9.54 1.57 -8.02
C ALA A 87 -8.49 0.47 -8.22
N VAL A 88 -7.23 0.74 -7.88
CA VAL A 88 -6.14 -0.27 -7.96
C VAL A 88 -6.42 -1.46 -7.05
N LEU A 89 -6.86 -1.23 -5.79
CA LEU A 89 -7.24 -2.31 -4.88
C LEU A 89 -8.39 -3.17 -5.46
N LYS A 90 -9.39 -2.53 -6.08
CA LYS A 90 -10.51 -3.24 -6.73
C LYS A 90 -10.04 -4.09 -7.91
N ALA A 91 -9.13 -3.56 -8.74
CA ALA A 91 -8.53 -4.28 -9.85
C ALA A 91 -7.72 -5.49 -9.36
N ALA A 92 -6.89 -5.30 -8.33
CA ALA A 92 -6.11 -6.37 -7.71
C ALA A 92 -7.00 -7.47 -7.13
N GLU A 93 -8.10 -7.12 -6.45
CA GLU A 93 -9.08 -8.10 -5.96
C GLU A 93 -9.71 -8.91 -7.09
N LEU A 94 -10.11 -8.25 -8.18
CA LEU A 94 -10.68 -8.91 -9.35
C LEU A 94 -9.65 -9.85 -10.02
N LEU A 95 -8.42 -9.38 -10.20
CA LEU A 95 -7.34 -10.15 -10.81
C LEU A 95 -6.98 -11.39 -9.98
N SER A 96 -6.99 -11.25 -8.65
CA SER A 96 -6.75 -12.34 -7.70
C SER A 96 -7.88 -13.38 -7.67
N LYS A 97 -9.14 -12.93 -7.51
CA LYS A 97 -10.30 -13.81 -7.32
C LYS A 97 -10.82 -14.42 -8.62
N GLY A 98 -10.63 -13.72 -9.74
CA GLY A 98 -11.31 -14.04 -10.99
C GLY A 98 -12.77 -13.59 -11.00
N TYR A 99 -13.49 -13.96 -12.05
CA TYR A 99 -14.91 -13.64 -12.21
C TYR A 99 -15.63 -14.68 -13.06
N LEU A 100 -16.73 -15.25 -12.54
CA LEU A 100 -17.52 -16.30 -13.18
C LEU A 100 -16.64 -17.44 -13.72
N HIS A 101 -16.52 -17.56 -15.04
CA HIS A 101 -15.77 -18.63 -15.73
C HIS A 101 -14.29 -18.27 -15.97
N GLU A 102 -13.89 -17.03 -15.70
CA GLU A 102 -12.50 -16.57 -15.82
C GLU A 102 -11.79 -16.72 -14.47
N SER A 103 -10.81 -17.63 -14.42
CA SER A 103 -10.01 -17.85 -13.22
C SER A 103 -9.13 -16.64 -12.88
N GLY A 104 -8.99 -16.37 -11.59
CA GLY A 104 -8.03 -15.40 -11.07
C GLY A 104 -6.62 -15.98 -10.98
N LEU A 105 -5.66 -15.13 -10.59
CA LEU A 105 -4.27 -15.51 -10.37
C LEU A 105 -4.02 -16.16 -8.99
N GLY A 106 -5.04 -16.19 -8.11
CA GLY A 106 -4.86 -16.61 -6.73
C GLY A 106 -4.31 -15.48 -5.87
N GLU A 107 -3.53 -15.80 -4.84
CA GLU A 107 -2.95 -14.78 -3.97
C GLU A 107 -1.84 -13.99 -4.68
N ILE A 108 -1.93 -12.66 -4.63
CA ILE A 108 -1.01 -11.75 -5.33
C ILE A 108 -0.54 -10.62 -4.42
N VAL A 109 0.62 -10.07 -4.74
CA VAL A 109 1.15 -8.81 -4.23
C VAL A 109 1.27 -7.81 -5.37
N LEU A 110 0.98 -6.55 -5.08
CA LEU A 110 1.16 -5.44 -6.02
C LEU A 110 2.00 -4.34 -5.37
N LEU A 111 3.02 -3.87 -6.09
CA LEU A 111 3.90 -2.79 -5.67
C LEU A 111 3.76 -1.63 -6.65
N ASP A 112 3.34 -0.47 -6.16
CA ASP A 112 3.21 0.78 -6.92
C ASP A 112 4.12 1.84 -6.30
N ILE A 113 5.23 2.14 -6.98
CA ILE A 113 6.17 3.18 -6.54
C ILE A 113 5.93 4.44 -7.36
N GLY A 114 5.36 5.45 -6.70
CA GLY A 114 5.11 6.75 -7.26
C GLY A 114 6.15 7.80 -6.90
N GLY A 115 5.95 9.03 -7.40
CA GLY A 115 6.80 10.16 -7.05
C GLY A 115 6.66 10.62 -5.59
N ALA A 116 5.52 10.34 -4.95
CA ALA A 116 5.22 10.82 -3.60
C ALA A 116 4.94 9.70 -2.59
N THR A 117 4.52 8.53 -3.04
CA THR A 117 4.14 7.42 -2.15
C THR A 117 4.57 6.11 -2.75
N THR A 118 4.77 5.13 -1.87
CA THR A 118 4.91 3.72 -2.23
C THR A 118 3.72 2.99 -1.65
N ASP A 119 2.92 2.39 -2.53
CA ASP A 119 1.73 1.64 -2.19
C ASP A 119 2.00 0.14 -2.34
N VAL A 120 1.71 -0.62 -1.29
CA VAL A 120 1.81 -2.09 -1.31
C VAL A 120 0.43 -2.67 -1.09
N TYR A 121 0.00 -3.53 -2.01
CA TYR A 121 -1.26 -4.26 -1.92
C TYR A 121 -0.96 -5.74 -1.78
N SER A 122 -1.68 -6.42 -0.89
CA SER A 122 -1.71 -7.88 -0.83
C SER A 122 -3.14 -8.38 -0.84
N ILE A 123 -3.41 -9.25 -1.81
CA ILE A 123 -4.68 -9.96 -1.93
C ILE A 123 -4.39 -11.41 -1.53
N ALA A 124 -4.46 -11.65 -0.24
CA ALA A 124 -4.04 -12.90 0.38
C ALA A 124 -4.72 -13.06 1.73
N SER A 125 -5.06 -14.29 2.08
CA SER A 125 -5.56 -14.66 3.40
C SER A 125 -4.52 -14.38 4.48
N GLY A 126 -3.24 -14.66 4.18
CA GLY A 126 -2.13 -14.36 5.06
C GLY A 126 -2.12 -15.16 6.37
N HIS A 127 -2.88 -16.27 6.45
CA HIS A 127 -2.96 -17.10 7.64
C HIS A 127 -1.64 -17.84 7.92
N PRO A 128 -1.39 -18.24 9.17
CA PRO A 128 -0.23 -19.06 9.50
C PRO A 128 -0.16 -20.35 8.69
N LEU A 129 0.94 -20.53 7.97
CA LEU A 129 1.18 -21.70 7.12
C LEU A 129 1.92 -22.84 7.85
N ARG A 130 2.60 -22.52 8.97
CA ARG A 130 3.38 -23.50 9.75
C ARG A 130 2.50 -24.21 10.78
N PRO A 131 2.67 -25.52 10.99
CA PRO A 131 2.16 -26.19 12.18
C PRO A 131 2.68 -25.50 13.45
N ASN A 132 1.84 -25.37 14.47
CA ASN A 132 2.14 -24.68 15.74
C ASN A 132 2.47 -23.18 15.60
N ALA A 133 2.06 -22.54 14.50
CA ALA A 133 2.06 -21.09 14.38
C ALA A 133 0.71 -20.51 14.78
N PHE A 134 0.74 -19.56 15.70
CA PHE A 134 -0.45 -18.88 16.20
C PHE A 134 -0.43 -17.43 15.76
N LEU A 135 -1.57 -16.95 15.26
CA LEU A 135 -1.72 -15.54 14.92
C LEU A 135 -1.78 -14.71 16.21
N ARG A 136 -0.91 -13.72 16.30
CA ARG A 136 -0.82 -12.73 17.38
C ARG A 136 -1.28 -11.38 16.84
N GLY A 137 -2.17 -10.73 17.58
CA GLY A 137 -2.73 -9.44 17.19
C GLY A 137 -4.01 -9.57 16.37
N LEU A 138 -4.29 -8.54 15.57
CA LEU A 138 -5.50 -8.45 14.77
C LEU A 138 -5.36 -9.23 13.46
N GLU A 139 -6.44 -9.87 13.05
CA GLU A 139 -6.53 -10.47 11.73
C GLU A 139 -6.50 -9.38 10.65
N GLU A 140 -5.63 -9.56 9.66
CA GLU A 140 -5.47 -8.64 8.53
C GLU A 140 -6.54 -8.92 7.46
N PRO A 141 -7.10 -7.89 6.80
CA PRO A 141 -8.11 -8.09 5.77
C PRO A 141 -7.53 -8.82 4.56
N PHE A 142 -8.33 -9.66 3.91
CA PHE A 142 -7.94 -10.37 2.68
C PHE A 142 -7.34 -9.42 1.62
N ALA A 143 -8.00 -8.30 1.39
CA ALA A 143 -7.49 -7.20 0.57
C ALA A 143 -6.88 -6.12 1.48
N LYS A 144 -5.55 -6.11 1.56
CA LYS A 144 -4.78 -5.15 2.38
C LYS A 144 -4.06 -4.18 1.45
N ARG A 145 -4.05 -2.90 1.84
CA ARG A 145 -3.22 -1.85 1.26
C ARG A 145 -2.50 -1.13 2.40
N THR A 146 -1.20 -0.93 2.27
CA THR A 146 -0.45 0.06 3.03
C THR A 146 0.06 1.13 2.09
N VAL A 147 0.25 2.34 2.61
CA VAL A 147 0.79 3.47 1.86
C VAL A 147 1.87 4.12 2.69
N GLU A 148 3.06 4.22 2.11
CA GLU A 148 4.22 4.82 2.73
C GLU A 148 4.37 6.25 2.18
N GLY A 149 3.94 7.23 2.97
CA GLY A 149 3.98 8.65 2.58
C GLY A 149 5.37 9.28 2.65
N ASP A 150 6.30 8.60 3.30
CA ASP A 150 7.72 8.97 3.41
C ASP A 150 8.61 8.25 2.39
N LEU A 151 8.06 7.38 1.53
CA LEU A 151 8.82 6.62 0.54
C LEU A 151 8.30 6.92 -0.87
N GLY A 152 9.04 7.69 -1.64
CA GLY A 152 8.68 8.01 -3.03
C GLY A 152 9.82 8.66 -3.79
N MET A 153 9.75 8.54 -5.11
CA MET A 153 10.88 8.84 -6.00
C MET A 153 11.29 10.32 -6.04
N ARG A 154 10.40 11.25 -5.63
CA ARG A 154 10.54 12.70 -5.79
C ARG A 154 10.07 13.46 -4.56
N PHE A 155 8.77 13.74 -4.43
CA PHE A 155 8.19 14.59 -3.38
C PHE A 155 8.55 14.14 -1.96
N SER A 156 8.64 12.83 -1.72
CA SER A 156 8.97 12.24 -0.43
C SER A 156 10.36 11.61 -0.40
N ALA A 157 11.25 11.94 -1.35
CA ALA A 157 12.60 11.37 -1.42
C ALA A 157 13.41 11.61 -0.13
N LEU A 158 13.24 12.75 0.54
CA LEU A 158 13.90 13.02 1.82
C LEU A 158 13.38 12.15 2.97
N GLY A 159 12.19 11.55 2.84
CA GLY A 159 11.70 10.58 3.81
C GLY A 159 12.52 9.29 3.77
N ILE A 160 12.99 8.88 2.58
CA ILE A 160 13.89 7.73 2.42
C ILE A 160 15.17 7.96 3.21
N LEU A 161 15.79 9.14 3.06
CA LEU A 161 17.02 9.51 3.77
C LEU A 161 16.89 9.39 5.29
N LYS A 162 15.74 9.75 5.86
CA LYS A 162 15.49 9.69 7.31
C LYS A 162 15.41 8.28 7.88
N ASN A 163 15.22 7.29 7.03
CA ASN A 163 15.07 5.91 7.43
C ASN A 163 16.33 5.06 7.16
N LEU A 164 17.34 5.64 6.50
CA LEU A 164 18.63 4.98 6.26
C LEU A 164 19.59 5.30 7.40
N SER A 165 20.42 4.32 7.76
CA SER A 165 21.49 4.56 8.75
C SER A 165 22.71 5.24 8.10
N GLU A 166 23.63 5.74 8.92
CA GLU A 166 24.90 6.29 8.42
C GLU A 166 25.72 5.22 7.69
N GLU A 167 25.67 3.97 8.18
CA GLU A 167 26.32 2.83 7.53
C GLU A 167 25.72 2.51 6.16
N ASP A 168 24.39 2.59 6.00
CA ASP A 168 23.73 2.40 4.71
C ASP A 168 24.21 3.46 3.70
N LEU A 169 24.26 4.73 4.11
CA LEU A 169 24.69 5.83 3.25
C LEU A 169 26.16 5.68 2.85
N GLN A 170 27.02 5.28 3.78
CA GLN A 170 28.43 5.03 3.52
C GLN A 170 28.63 3.91 2.50
N LEU A 171 27.85 2.82 2.58
CA LEU A 171 27.90 1.71 1.63
C LEU A 171 27.57 2.16 0.19
N TYR A 172 26.54 3.00 0.01
CA TYR A 172 26.22 3.55 -1.31
C TYR A 172 27.29 4.52 -1.81
N LEU A 173 27.87 5.31 -0.91
CA LEU A 173 28.95 6.23 -1.26
C LEU A 173 30.19 5.47 -1.77
N GLU A 174 30.54 4.35 -1.14
CA GLU A 174 31.61 3.44 -1.59
C GLU A 174 31.34 2.81 -2.95
N GLN A 175 30.05 2.66 -3.31
CA GLN A 175 29.61 2.23 -4.64
C GLN A 175 29.56 3.38 -5.67
N GLY A 176 29.94 4.60 -5.26
CA GLY A 176 29.98 5.78 -6.13
C GLY A 176 28.66 6.54 -6.26
N ILE A 177 27.71 6.30 -5.34
CA ILE A 177 26.41 6.96 -5.29
C ILE A 177 26.32 7.77 -3.99
N ASP A 178 26.42 9.09 -4.08
CA ASP A 178 26.09 9.98 -2.97
C ASP A 178 24.56 10.07 -2.82
N LEU A 179 23.99 9.06 -2.15
CA LEU A 179 22.54 8.89 -2.07
C LEU A 179 21.86 10.09 -1.38
N ALA A 180 22.53 10.72 -0.40
CA ALA A 180 21.99 11.89 0.28
C ALA A 180 21.84 13.07 -0.71
N ALA A 181 22.88 13.36 -1.50
CA ALA A 181 22.83 14.39 -2.52
C ALA A 181 21.79 14.09 -3.61
N GLU A 182 21.70 12.83 -4.05
CA GLU A 182 20.76 12.39 -5.09
C GLU A 182 19.29 12.50 -4.65
N LEU A 183 18.99 12.16 -3.39
CA LEU A 183 17.65 12.32 -2.80
C LEU A 183 17.29 13.80 -2.59
N GLU A 184 18.23 14.62 -2.14
CA GLU A 184 18.04 16.06 -2.00
C GLU A 184 17.75 16.71 -3.37
N TYR A 185 18.53 16.37 -4.39
CA TYR A 185 18.32 16.83 -5.77
C TYR A 185 16.90 16.49 -6.26
N ARG A 186 16.48 15.23 -6.13
CA ARG A 186 15.15 14.76 -6.59
C ARG A 186 13.98 15.39 -5.85
N SER A 187 14.16 15.70 -4.56
CA SER A 187 13.14 16.39 -3.76
C SER A 187 12.91 17.83 -4.22
N ARG A 188 13.94 18.49 -4.75
CA ARG A 188 13.88 19.87 -5.28
C ARG A 188 13.46 19.91 -6.74
N ASN A 189 13.80 18.89 -7.51
CA ASN A 189 13.55 18.80 -8.95
C ASN A 189 12.52 17.73 -9.29
N VAL A 190 11.31 17.85 -8.73
CA VAL A 190 10.27 16.79 -8.79
C VAL A 190 9.77 16.45 -10.20
N SER A 191 10.01 17.33 -11.18
CA SER A 191 9.60 17.12 -12.58
C SER A 191 10.69 16.46 -13.44
N ASP A 192 11.90 16.28 -12.90
CA ASP A 192 13.00 15.70 -13.64
C ASP A 192 12.86 14.18 -13.75
N LEU A 193 12.99 13.71 -14.99
CA LEU A 193 13.12 12.31 -15.35
C LEU A 193 14.59 11.99 -15.64
N PRO A 194 15.03 10.74 -15.40
CA PRO A 194 16.40 10.34 -15.66
C PRO A 194 16.73 10.48 -17.15
N LYS A 195 17.83 11.16 -17.47
CA LYS A 195 18.29 11.44 -18.86
C LYS A 195 19.53 10.65 -19.25
N SER A 196 20.21 10.05 -18.28
CA SER A 196 21.42 9.28 -18.48
C SER A 196 21.27 7.86 -17.90
N PRO A 197 22.02 6.86 -18.42
CA PRO A 197 22.02 5.52 -17.84
C PRO A 197 22.36 5.50 -16.34
N ARG A 198 23.24 6.40 -15.90
CA ARG A 198 23.59 6.57 -14.48
C ARG A 198 22.40 7.07 -13.65
N GLU A 199 21.64 8.04 -14.15
CA GLU A 199 20.45 8.52 -13.45
C GLU A 199 19.36 7.44 -13.37
N VAL A 200 19.22 6.61 -14.41
CA VAL A 200 18.32 5.44 -14.40
C VAL A 200 18.75 4.44 -13.33
N GLU A 201 20.05 4.15 -13.24
CA GLU A 201 20.60 3.28 -12.18
C GLU A 201 20.34 3.84 -10.77
N ILE A 202 20.52 5.14 -10.57
CA ILE A 202 20.22 5.77 -9.27
C ILE A 202 18.72 5.72 -8.96
N ASP A 203 17.86 5.97 -9.94
CA ASP A 203 16.41 5.82 -9.78
C ASP A 203 16.05 4.36 -9.43
N ARG A 204 16.71 3.36 -10.02
CA ARG A 204 16.54 1.96 -9.65
C ARG A 204 16.94 1.69 -8.21
N VAL A 205 18.10 2.17 -7.76
CA VAL A 205 18.57 2.02 -6.38
C VAL A 205 17.56 2.64 -5.39
N ILE A 206 17.05 3.83 -5.68
CA ILE A 206 16.02 4.47 -4.85
C ILE A 206 14.73 3.64 -4.86
N GLY A 207 14.31 3.12 -6.01
CA GLY A 207 13.16 2.22 -6.14
C GLY A 207 13.32 0.94 -5.34
N GLU A 208 14.51 0.34 -5.36
CA GLU A 208 14.88 -0.83 -4.56
C GLU A 208 14.74 -0.58 -3.06
N ILE A 209 15.21 0.58 -2.57
CA ILE A 209 15.08 0.98 -1.17
C ILE A 209 13.60 1.17 -0.79
N CYS A 210 12.83 1.87 -1.64
CA CYS A 210 11.39 2.06 -1.43
C CYS A 210 10.66 0.71 -1.35
N ALA A 211 10.96 -0.20 -2.30
CA ALA A 211 10.37 -1.53 -2.34
C ALA A 211 10.67 -2.33 -1.07
N ASP A 212 11.94 -2.42 -0.67
CA ASP A 212 12.35 -3.20 0.51
C ASP A 212 11.71 -2.67 1.80
N MET A 213 11.75 -1.35 2.00
CA MET A 213 11.24 -0.74 3.23
C MET A 213 9.71 -0.77 3.31
N ALA A 214 9.03 -0.43 2.21
CA ALA A 214 7.56 -0.47 2.18
C ALA A 214 7.06 -1.90 2.40
N PHE A 215 7.77 -2.89 1.84
CA PHE A 215 7.40 -4.27 2.02
C PHE A 215 7.65 -4.77 3.45
N SER A 216 8.76 -4.37 4.11
CA SER A 216 9.01 -4.63 5.54
C SER A 216 7.85 -4.14 6.42
N ARG A 217 7.28 -2.97 6.12
CA ARG A 217 6.15 -2.40 6.87
C ARG A 217 4.80 -3.04 6.54
N HIS A 218 4.70 -3.71 5.38
CA HIS A 218 3.48 -4.35 4.91
C HIS A 218 3.34 -5.80 5.37
N VAL A 219 4.43 -6.57 5.28
CA VAL A 219 4.48 -8.01 5.50
C VAL A 219 4.40 -8.35 6.99
N GLY A 220 3.91 -9.55 7.29
CA GLY A 220 3.96 -10.08 8.64
C GLY A 220 5.35 -10.55 9.05
N THR A 221 5.51 -10.80 10.34
CA THR A 221 6.71 -11.35 10.95
C THR A 221 6.40 -12.62 11.73
N MET A 222 7.42 -13.46 11.92
CA MET A 222 7.34 -14.70 12.68
C MET A 222 8.34 -14.69 13.83
N GLU A 223 7.84 -14.68 15.05
CA GLU A 223 8.64 -14.83 16.27
C GLU A 223 8.70 -16.31 16.67
N THR A 224 9.87 -16.75 17.14
CA THR A 224 10.05 -18.12 17.65
C THR A 224 10.17 -18.08 19.16
N ILE A 225 9.32 -18.84 19.86
CA ILE A 225 9.35 -18.96 21.32
C ILE A 225 9.66 -20.41 21.70
N TYR A 226 10.72 -20.58 22.48
CA TYR A 226 11.12 -21.87 23.01
C TYR A 226 10.40 -22.11 24.33
N THR A 227 9.62 -23.19 24.40
CA THR A 227 8.90 -23.59 25.61
C THR A 227 9.33 -24.98 26.07
N PRO A 228 9.05 -25.38 27.32
CA PRO A 228 9.29 -26.75 27.78
C PRO A 228 8.56 -27.83 26.96
N LEU A 229 7.48 -27.46 26.25
CA LEU A 229 6.69 -28.37 25.40
C LEU A 229 7.17 -28.39 23.93
N GLY A 230 8.21 -27.62 23.59
CA GLY A 230 8.75 -27.50 22.24
C GLY A 230 8.74 -26.06 21.71
N VAL A 231 9.04 -25.94 20.42
CA VAL A 231 9.09 -24.65 19.72
C VAL A 231 7.69 -24.24 19.29
N MET A 232 7.28 -23.03 19.69
CA MET A 232 6.07 -22.38 19.21
C MET A 232 6.42 -21.19 18.32
N TYR A 233 5.55 -20.90 17.36
CA TYR A 233 5.71 -19.77 16.45
C TYR A 233 4.57 -18.79 16.62
N TYR A 234 4.88 -17.50 16.65
CA TYR A 234 3.88 -16.43 16.68
C TYR A 234 4.00 -15.57 15.45
N GLN A 235 2.94 -15.55 14.66
CA GLN A 235 2.84 -14.70 13.50
C GLN A 235 2.16 -13.39 13.86
N THR A 236 2.74 -12.27 13.48
CA THR A 236 2.07 -10.96 13.47
C THR A 236 1.90 -10.49 12.04
N GLY A 237 0.72 -10.01 11.65
CA GLY A 237 0.44 -9.60 10.27
C GLY A 237 0.27 -10.76 9.28
N LYS A 238 0.46 -10.50 7.99
CA LYS A 238 0.22 -11.49 6.91
C LYS A 238 1.44 -12.34 6.60
N ASP A 239 1.23 -13.65 6.52
CA ASP A 239 2.19 -14.54 5.87
C ASP A 239 2.03 -14.44 4.34
N LEU A 240 3.03 -13.88 3.65
CA LEU A 240 3.04 -13.75 2.19
C LEU A 240 4.02 -14.73 1.55
N THR A 241 4.55 -15.71 2.29
CA THR A 241 5.62 -16.59 1.82
C THR A 241 5.22 -17.47 0.63
N ASN A 242 3.94 -17.82 0.52
CA ASN A 242 3.36 -18.63 -0.58
C ASN A 242 2.72 -17.80 -1.71
N VAL A 243 2.83 -16.46 -1.69
CA VAL A 243 2.32 -15.65 -2.79
C VAL A 243 3.10 -15.98 -4.07
N HIS A 244 2.36 -16.32 -5.12
CA HIS A 244 2.93 -16.79 -6.39
C HIS A 244 3.22 -15.67 -7.39
N TYR A 245 2.55 -14.52 -7.26
CA TYR A 245 2.73 -13.41 -8.19
C TYR A 245 2.99 -12.10 -7.47
N VAL A 246 4.05 -11.42 -7.89
CA VAL A 246 4.37 -10.04 -7.49
C VAL A 246 4.26 -9.18 -8.74
N ILE A 247 3.33 -8.21 -8.71
CA ILE A 247 3.03 -7.33 -9.83
C ILE A 247 3.61 -5.94 -9.55
N GLY A 248 4.49 -5.47 -10.43
CA GLY A 248 5.05 -4.14 -10.38
C GLY A 248 4.26 -3.14 -11.21
N THR A 249 4.10 -1.93 -10.68
CA THR A 249 3.55 -0.78 -11.39
C THR A 249 4.20 0.52 -10.89
N GLY A 250 3.86 1.66 -11.52
CA GLY A 250 4.51 2.95 -11.25
C GLY A 250 5.75 3.18 -12.10
N GLY A 251 6.10 4.44 -12.32
CA GLY A 251 7.03 4.85 -13.38
C GLY A 251 8.42 4.23 -13.27
N VAL A 252 9.00 4.17 -12.06
CA VAL A 252 10.33 3.59 -11.85
C VAL A 252 10.37 2.08 -12.13
N ILE A 253 9.25 1.39 -12.01
CA ILE A 253 9.18 -0.05 -12.26
C ILE A 253 8.83 -0.32 -13.74
N ILE A 254 7.85 0.40 -14.30
CA ILE A 254 7.35 0.17 -15.66
C ILE A 254 8.43 0.50 -16.71
N TYR A 255 9.18 1.58 -16.51
CA TYR A 255 10.12 2.10 -17.52
C TYR A 255 11.58 1.66 -17.30
N ASP A 256 11.87 0.88 -16.26
CA ASP A 256 13.22 0.36 -16.02
C ASP A 256 13.42 -1.01 -16.67
N GLU A 257 14.47 -1.12 -17.50
CA GLU A 257 14.82 -2.37 -18.19
C GLU A 257 15.18 -3.52 -17.24
N HIS A 258 15.58 -3.20 -16.01
CA HIS A 258 15.92 -4.13 -14.92
C HIS A 258 14.91 -4.03 -13.77
N SER A 259 13.65 -3.71 -14.07
CA SER A 259 12.52 -3.66 -13.11
C SER A 259 12.43 -4.88 -12.18
N LYS A 260 12.87 -6.05 -12.62
CA LYS A 260 12.96 -7.27 -11.82
C LYS A 260 13.85 -7.09 -10.57
N ASP A 261 14.89 -6.27 -10.64
CA ASP A 261 15.81 -6.04 -9.52
C ASP A 261 15.14 -5.23 -8.40
N ILE A 262 14.26 -4.28 -8.76
CA ILE A 262 13.37 -3.60 -7.81
C ILE A 262 12.41 -4.60 -7.16
N LEU A 263 11.73 -5.43 -7.97
CA LEU A 263 10.74 -6.38 -7.44
C LEU A 263 11.37 -7.50 -6.61
N LYS A 264 12.61 -7.92 -6.89
CA LYS A 264 13.34 -8.85 -6.02
C LYS A 264 13.49 -8.33 -4.60
N LYS A 265 13.45 -7.01 -4.37
CA LYS A 265 13.51 -6.46 -3.02
C LYS A 265 12.29 -6.80 -2.17
N VAL A 266 11.19 -7.30 -2.73
CA VAL A 266 10.06 -7.78 -1.90
C VAL A 266 10.15 -9.25 -1.52
N VAL A 267 11.10 -10.02 -2.07
CA VAL A 267 11.23 -11.45 -1.76
C VAL A 267 12.00 -11.70 -0.47
N PHE A 268 12.04 -12.96 -0.03
CA PHE A 268 12.79 -13.40 1.15
C PHE A 268 14.19 -12.78 1.20
N ASN A 269 14.45 -12.09 2.30
CA ASN A 269 15.71 -11.40 2.55
C ASN A 269 16.43 -12.10 3.73
N PRO A 270 17.61 -12.71 3.50
CA PRO A 270 18.40 -13.34 4.57
C PRO A 270 18.78 -12.40 5.72
N ALA A 271 18.90 -11.09 5.46
CA ALA A 271 19.15 -10.08 6.49
C ALA A 271 17.92 -9.80 7.37
N LYS A 272 16.72 -10.21 6.93
CA LYS A 272 15.44 -10.03 7.62
C LYS A 272 14.68 -11.36 7.73
N PRO A 273 15.28 -12.38 8.37
CA PRO A 273 14.79 -13.77 8.31
C PRO A 273 13.44 -13.99 8.99
N LEU A 274 13.00 -13.06 9.83
CA LEU A 274 11.73 -13.10 10.54
C LEU A 274 10.56 -12.59 9.68
N GLU A 275 10.82 -11.87 8.60
CA GLU A 275 9.78 -11.34 7.72
C GLU A 275 9.22 -12.44 6.80
N LEU A 276 7.89 -12.51 6.71
CA LEU A 276 7.17 -13.54 5.97
C LEU A 276 6.99 -13.16 4.49
N ARG A 277 8.11 -12.84 3.84
CA ARG A 277 8.15 -12.40 2.45
C ARG A 277 7.96 -13.55 1.46
N PRO A 278 7.42 -13.29 0.24
CA PRO A 278 7.37 -14.27 -0.84
C PRO A 278 8.72 -14.94 -1.07
N LYS A 279 8.74 -16.27 -1.21
CA LYS A 279 10.00 -17.02 -1.41
C LYS A 279 10.42 -17.12 -2.86
N ASP A 280 9.49 -17.49 -3.73
CA ASP A 280 9.75 -17.72 -5.15
C ASP A 280 8.54 -17.26 -6.00
N PRO A 281 8.24 -15.94 -6.03
CA PRO A 281 7.16 -15.44 -6.85
C PRO A 281 7.60 -15.28 -8.31
N LEU A 282 6.64 -15.41 -9.21
CA LEU A 282 6.74 -14.92 -10.57
C LEU A 282 6.50 -13.40 -10.58
N PHE A 283 7.37 -12.67 -11.28
CA PHE A 283 7.25 -11.23 -11.42
C PHE A 283 6.47 -10.86 -12.66
N MET A 284 5.51 -9.94 -12.51
CA MET A 284 4.72 -9.39 -13.60
C MET A 284 4.78 -7.86 -13.60
N LEU A 285 4.50 -7.23 -14.74
CA LEU A 285 4.42 -5.78 -14.87
C LEU A 285 3.10 -5.34 -15.48
N ASP A 286 2.57 -4.26 -14.92
CA ASP A 286 1.50 -3.47 -15.52
C ASP A 286 2.08 -2.49 -16.56
N TYR A 287 2.51 -3.01 -17.72
CA TYR A 287 3.22 -2.26 -18.76
C TYR A 287 2.49 -0.99 -19.23
N ASP A 288 1.17 -1.02 -19.25
CA ASP A 288 0.33 0.06 -19.78
C ASP A 288 -0.27 0.96 -18.67
N TYR A 289 0.13 0.76 -17.41
CA TYR A 289 -0.39 1.44 -16.22
C TYR A 289 -1.94 1.41 -16.10
N ILE A 290 -2.55 0.26 -16.37
CA ILE A 290 -4.01 0.13 -16.56
C ILE A 290 -4.79 -0.22 -15.30
N LEU A 291 -4.14 -0.57 -14.18
CA LEU A 291 -4.84 -1.08 -12.99
C LEU A 291 -5.95 -0.17 -12.48
N SER A 292 -5.71 1.15 -12.43
CA SER A 292 -6.73 2.11 -11.97
C SER A 292 -7.94 2.16 -12.91
N ALA A 293 -7.71 2.18 -14.23
CA ALA A 293 -8.76 2.16 -15.24
C ALA A 293 -9.56 0.84 -15.20
N MET A 294 -8.88 -0.29 -15.01
CA MET A 294 -9.53 -1.61 -14.89
C MET A 294 -10.33 -1.73 -13.59
N GLY A 295 -9.87 -1.09 -12.52
CA GLY A 295 -10.62 -0.96 -11.27
C GLY A 295 -11.96 -0.26 -11.47
N LEU A 296 -11.98 0.83 -12.23
CA LEU A 296 -13.21 1.54 -12.59
C LEU A 296 -14.09 0.70 -13.53
N LEU A 297 -13.51 0.13 -14.59
CA LEU A 297 -14.24 -0.70 -15.56
C LEU A 297 -14.88 -1.92 -14.90
N SER A 298 -14.28 -2.45 -13.83
CA SER A 298 -14.77 -3.65 -13.14
C SER A 298 -16.13 -3.50 -12.47
N PHE A 299 -16.63 -2.28 -12.25
CA PHE A 299 -17.95 -2.07 -11.66
C PHE A 299 -19.07 -2.53 -12.59
N ASP A 300 -18.96 -2.19 -13.87
CA ASP A 300 -19.98 -2.51 -14.88
C ASP A 300 -19.59 -3.71 -15.75
N HIS A 301 -18.28 -3.91 -15.97
CA HIS A 301 -17.74 -4.91 -16.89
C HIS A 301 -16.57 -5.73 -16.29
N PRO A 302 -16.79 -6.47 -15.19
CA PRO A 302 -15.72 -7.21 -14.48
C PRO A 302 -15.02 -8.27 -15.34
N GLU A 303 -15.75 -9.04 -16.15
CA GLU A 303 -15.14 -10.05 -17.02
C GLU A 303 -14.22 -9.43 -18.08
N ILE A 304 -14.65 -8.30 -18.67
CA ILE A 304 -13.86 -7.56 -19.67
C ILE A 304 -12.61 -6.97 -19.03
N ALA A 305 -12.75 -6.32 -17.87
CA ALA A 305 -11.63 -5.75 -17.12
C ALA A 305 -10.60 -6.84 -16.77
N LEU A 306 -11.06 -8.01 -16.31
CA LEU A 306 -10.19 -9.14 -15.98
C LEU A 306 -9.43 -9.65 -17.21
N ARG A 307 -10.10 -9.83 -18.35
CA ARG A 307 -9.46 -10.26 -19.60
C ARG A 307 -8.43 -9.26 -20.11
N ILE A 308 -8.72 -7.96 -20.01
CA ILE A 308 -7.75 -6.91 -20.39
C ILE A 308 -6.53 -6.97 -19.46
N MET A 309 -6.73 -7.07 -18.14
CA MET A 309 -5.63 -7.19 -17.18
C MET A 309 -4.75 -8.41 -17.48
N LYS A 310 -5.33 -9.60 -17.67
CA LYS A 310 -4.56 -10.82 -17.97
C LYS A 310 -3.80 -10.75 -19.30
N LYS A 311 -4.27 -9.93 -20.25
CA LYS A 311 -3.60 -9.72 -21.55
C LYS A 311 -2.46 -8.70 -21.47
N ARG A 312 -2.61 -7.66 -20.63
CA ARG A 312 -1.70 -6.51 -20.59
C ARG A 312 -0.68 -6.60 -19.45
N ILE A 313 -1.03 -7.25 -18.35
CA ILE A 313 -0.12 -7.54 -17.25
C ILE A 313 0.61 -8.83 -17.58
N GLY A 314 1.90 -8.72 -17.90
CA GLY A 314 2.72 -9.82 -18.41
C GLY A 314 3.85 -10.20 -17.48
N LEU A 315 4.34 -11.44 -17.59
CA LEU A 315 5.54 -11.89 -16.91
C LEU A 315 6.77 -11.11 -17.39
N ILE A 316 7.64 -10.72 -16.47
CA ILE A 316 8.97 -10.21 -16.82
C ILE A 316 9.81 -11.37 -17.34
N LYS A 317 10.35 -11.22 -18.55
CA LYS A 317 11.23 -12.21 -19.17
C LYS A 317 12.60 -12.25 -18.48
#